data_AF-A0A134CP49-F1
#
_entry.id   AF-A0A134CP49-F1
#
_cell.length_a   1.000
_cell.length_b   1.000
_cell.length_c   1.000
_cell.angle_alpha   90.00
_cell.angle_beta   90.00
_cell.angle_gamma   90.00
#
_symmetry.space_group_name_H-M   'P 1'
#
loop_
_entity.id
_entity.type
_entity.pdbx_description
1 polymer ?
#
loop_
_entity_poly.entity_id
_entity_poly.type
_entity_poly.pdbx_seq_one_letter_code
_entity_poly.pdbx_strand_id
1 'polypeptide(L)' 'MSLYKYFELTDNINKGVITRINETHPSKQYKYIPKEKKWVCSGIMIEYLWPESPLHEMYKEITEEEAMKRIAEMK' A
#
# COMPACT_ATOMS: atom_id res chain seq x y z
N MET A 1 1.59 2.03 -18.74
CA MET A 1 0.88 1.47 -17.57
C MET A 1 1.92 1.16 -16.52
N SER A 2 1.69 1.56 -15.26
CA SER A 2 2.58 1.18 -14.16
C SER A 2 2.47 -0.33 -13.94
N LEU A 3 3.55 -0.98 -13.54
CA LEU A 3 3.53 -2.42 -13.19
C LEU A 3 2.88 -2.68 -11.82
N TYR A 4 2.50 -1.61 -11.12
CA TYR A 4 2.04 -1.63 -9.75
C TYR A 4 0.70 -0.88 -9.61
N LYS A 5 -0.20 -1.48 -8.83
CA LYS A 5 -1.31 -0.76 -8.20
C LYS A 5 -0.90 -0.22 -6.86
N TYR A 6 -1.33 0.99 -6.54
CA TYR A 6 -0.98 1.69 -5.32
C TYR A 6 -2.21 1.84 -4.42
N PHE A 7 -1.98 1.70 -3.12
CA PHE A 7 -3.05 1.80 -2.13
C PHE A 7 -2.58 2.62 -0.92
N GLU A 8 -3.51 3.33 -0.31
CA GLU A 8 -3.35 3.99 0.98
C GLU A 8 -4.19 3.26 2.01
N LEU A 9 -3.57 2.79 3.09
CA LEU A 9 -4.27 2.11 4.17
C LEU A 9 -5.04 3.11 5.03
N THR A 10 -6.26 2.75 5.44
CA THR A 10 -7.17 3.65 6.16
C THR A 10 -7.53 3.17 7.57
N ASP A 11 -7.03 2.00 7.96
CA ASP A 11 -7.18 1.45 9.31
C ASP A 11 -6.46 2.32 10.36
N ASN A 12 -6.84 2.18 11.63
CA ASN A 12 -6.28 3.02 12.70
C ASN A 12 -4.79 2.79 12.96
N ILE A 13 -4.25 1.60 12.66
CA ILE A 13 -2.87 1.22 12.98
C ILE A 13 -1.92 1.65 11.87
N ASN A 14 -2.30 1.45 10.60
CA ASN A 14 -1.50 1.77 9.43
C ASN A 14 -2.03 2.96 8.63
N LYS A 15 -2.84 3.83 9.24
CA LYS A 15 -3.45 4.98 8.58
C LYS A 15 -2.43 5.79 7.78
N GLY A 16 -2.70 6.00 6.50
CA GLY A 16 -1.88 6.78 5.58
C GLY A 16 -0.65 6.02 5.07
N VAL A 17 -0.40 4.78 5.49
CA VAL A 17 0.69 3.97 4.93
C VAL A 17 0.40 3.69 3.46
N ILE A 18 1.39 3.92 2.61
CA ILE A 18 1.31 3.60 1.18
C ILE A 18 1.82 2.18 0.94
N THR A 19 1.04 1.40 0.20
CA THR A 19 1.41 0.07 -0.28
C THR A 19 1.32 0.01 -1.79
N ARG A 20 1.96 -1.00 -2.37
CA ARG A 20 1.83 -1.32 -3.79
C ARG A 20 1.87 -2.81 -4.05
N ILE A 21 1.10 -3.26 -5.03
CA ILE A 21 1.03 -4.67 -5.47
C ILE A 21 1.48 -4.73 -6.92
N ASN A 22 2.37 -5.66 -7.24
CA ASN A 22 2.74 -5.91 -8.63
C ASN A 22 1.59 -6.62 -9.36
N GLU A 23 1.08 -6.05 -10.44
CA GLU A 23 -0.07 -6.61 -11.17
C GLU A 23 0.25 -7.96 -11.83
N THR A 24 1.49 -8.15 -12.29
CA THR A 24 1.92 -9.40 -12.94
C THR A 24 2.32 -10.49 -11.93
N HIS A 25 2.67 -10.10 -10.70
CA HIS A 25 3.08 -11.01 -9.64
C HIS A 25 2.44 -10.57 -8.31
N PRO A 26 1.14 -10.86 -8.09
CA PRO A 26 0.39 -10.36 -6.93
C PRO A 26 0.95 -10.78 -5.56
N SER A 27 1.81 -11.80 -5.51
CA SER A 27 2.57 -12.19 -4.31
C SER A 27 3.63 -11.15 -3.91
N LYS A 28 4.05 -10.27 -4.82
CA LYS A 28 4.98 -9.17 -4.57
C LYS A 28 4.24 -7.93 -4.11
N GLN A 29 4.09 -7.81 -2.80
CA GLN A 29 3.37 -6.72 -2.14
C GLN A 29 4.33 -5.95 -1.23
N TYR A 30 4.36 -4.64 -1.40
CA TYR A 30 5.32 -3.78 -0.72
C TYR A 30 4.60 -2.72 0.11
N LYS A 31 5.17 -2.41 1.27
CA LYS A 31 4.80 -1.28 2.12
C LYS A 31 5.92 -0.26 2.09
N TYR A 32 5.59 1.02 2.01
CA TYR A 32 6.58 2.09 2.13
C TYR A 32 6.92 2.35 3.60
N ILE A 33 8.21 2.49 3.90
CA ILE A 33 8.72 2.86 5.22
C ILE A 33 9.33 4.27 5.11
N PRO A 34 8.62 5.33 5.56
CA PRO A 34 9.08 6.72 5.41
C PRO A 34 10.44 6.99 6.03
N LYS A 35 10.68 6.47 7.24
CA LYS A 35 11.95 6.65 7.98
C LYS A 35 13.17 6.15 7.20
N GLU A 36 13.00 5.10 6.40
CA GLU A 36 14.07 4.47 5.62
C GLU A 36 14.04 4.87 4.14
N LYS A 37 12.99 5.57 3.71
CA LYS A 37 12.68 5.92 2.32
C LYS A 37 12.71 4.70 1.39
N LYS A 38 12.21 3.55 1.85
CA LYS A 38 12.31 2.27 1.13
C LYS A 38 10.98 1.54 1.09
N TRP A 39 10.84 0.72 0.05
CA TRP A 39 9.75 -0.25 -0.09
C TRP A 39 10.19 -1.58 0.51
N VAL A 40 9.42 -2.10 1.46
CA VAL A 40 9.67 -3.38 2.13
C VAL A 40 8.59 -4.38 1.73
N CYS A 41 9.01 -5.56 1.28
CA CYS A 41 8.09 -6.65 0.99
C CYS A 41 7.45 -7.11 2.30
N SER A 42 6.12 -7.06 2.41
CA SER A 42 5.43 -7.35 3.67
C SER A 42 4.22 -8.27 3.55
N GLY A 43 3.66 -8.45 2.35
CA GLY A 43 2.41 -9.20 2.18
C GLY A 43 1.20 -8.55 2.87
N ILE A 44 1.33 -7.31 3.38
CA ILE A 44 0.34 -6.66 4.23
C ILE A 44 -1.04 -6.59 3.58
N MET A 45 -1.11 -6.47 2.24
CA MET A 45 -2.39 -6.32 1.53
C MET A 45 -3.25 -7.58 1.54
N ILE A 46 -2.72 -8.75 1.92
CA ILE A 46 -3.52 -9.98 2.04
C ILE A 46 -4.68 -9.77 3.01
N GLU A 47 -4.43 -9.16 4.17
CA GLU A 47 -5.46 -8.91 5.18
C GLU A 47 -6.48 -7.85 4.74
N TYR A 48 -6.13 -6.97 3.80
CA TYR A 48 -7.04 -5.90 3.34
C TYR A 48 -7.91 -6.38 2.17
N LEU A 49 -7.44 -7.39 1.44
CA LEU A 49 -8.15 -7.98 0.30
C LEU A 49 -8.98 -9.21 0.69
N TRP A 50 -8.73 -9.81 1.86
CA TRP A 50 -9.43 -11.01 2.31
C TRP A 50 -10.79 -10.68 2.95
N PRO A 51 -11.93 -11.19 2.45
CA PRO A 51 -13.26 -10.81 2.93
C PRO A 51 -13.56 -11.07 4.40
N GLU A 52 -12.94 -12.11 4.98
CA GLU A 52 -13.14 -12.47 6.40
C GLU A 52 -12.27 -11.66 7.36
N SER A 53 -11.35 -10.84 6.83
CA SER A 53 -10.47 -10.03 7.65
C SER A 53 -11.21 -8.82 8.20
N PRO A 54 -10.97 -8.42 9.47
CA PRO A 54 -11.50 -7.17 10.00
C PRO A 54 -10.92 -5.93 9.31
N LEU A 55 -9.84 -6.07 8.54
CA LEU A 55 -9.21 -5.01 7.76
C LEU A 55 -9.69 -4.98 6.30
N HIS A 56 -10.63 -5.86 5.93
CA HIS A 56 -11.15 -5.91 4.57
C HIS A 56 -11.66 -4.54 4.12
N GLU A 57 -11.27 -4.13 2.90
CA GLU A 57 -11.62 -2.83 2.30
C GLU A 57 -11.16 -1.59 3.10
N MET A 58 -10.32 -1.74 4.13
CA MET A 58 -9.70 -0.62 4.85
C MET A 58 -8.51 -0.04 4.08
N TYR A 59 -8.72 0.29 2.81
CA TYR A 59 -7.75 0.90 1.93
C TYR A 59 -8.44 1.79 0.89
N LYS A 60 -7.66 2.64 0.23
CA LYS A 60 -8.07 3.39 -0.95
C LYS A 60 -7.09 3.10 -2.08
N GLU A 61 -7.59 2.70 -3.24
CA GLU A 61 -6.77 2.67 -4.45
C GLU A 61 -6.46 4.11 -4.85
N ILE A 62 -5.18 4.37 -5.13
CA ILE A 62 -4.67 5.68 -5.51
C ILE A 62 -3.80 5.53 -6.76
N THR A 63 -3.65 6.60 -7.50
CA THR A 63 -2.72 6.63 -8.64
C THR A 63 -1.27 6.61 -8.16
N GLU A 64 -0.36 6.22 -9.05
CA GLU A 64 1.08 6.31 -8.78
C GLU A 64 1.51 7.75 -8.45
N GLU A 65 0.95 8.74 -9.14
CA GLU A 65 1.25 10.16 -8.89
C GLU A 65 0.82 10.58 -7.49
N GLU A 66 -0.40 10.21 -7.07
CA GLU A 66 -0.89 10.47 -5.72
C GLU A 66 -0.07 9.75 -4.64
N ALA A 67 0.38 8.53 -4.92
CA ALA A 67 1.26 7.78 -4.03
C ALA A 67 2.60 8.48 -3.83
N MET A 68 3.23 8.93 -4.92
CA MET A 68 4.50 9.66 -4.86
C MET A 68 4.35 11.01 -4.17
N LYS A 69 3.24 11.72 -4.41
CA LYS A 69 2.94 12.97 -3.71
C LYS A 69 2.83 12.76 -2.20
N ARG A 70 2.07 11.76 -1.76
CA ARG A 70 1.94 11.41 -0.33
C ARG A 70 3.28 11.03 0.28
N ILE A 71 4.08 10.21 -0.42
CA ILE A 71 5.42 9.82 0.03
C ILE A 71 6.33 11.05 0.20
N ALA A 72 6.25 12.03 -0.70
CA ALA A 72 7.02 13.28 -0.59
C ALA A 72 6.58 14.16 0.59
N GLU A 73 5.32 14.09 0.99
CA GLU A 73 4.75 14.81 2.14
C GLU A 73 5.06 14.15 3.49
N MET A 74 5.36 12.84 3.49
CA MET A 74 5.81 12.08 4.67
C MET A 74 7.26 12.44 5.02
N LYS A 75 7.45 13.50 5.81
CA LYS A 75 8.75 13.90 6.37
C LYS A 75 9.07 13.16 7.68
#